data_AF-A0A958BXU7-F1
#
_entry.id   AF-A0A958BXU7-F1
#
_cell.length_a   1.000
_cell.length_b   1.000
_cell.length_c   1.000
_cell.angle_alpha   90.00
_cell.angle_beta   90.00
_cell.angle_gamma   90.00
#
_symmetry.space_group_name_H-M   'P 1'
#
loop_
_entity.id
_entity.type
_entity.pdbx_description
1 polymer ?
#
loop_
_entity_poly.entity_id
_entity_poly.type
_entity_poly.pdbx_seq_one_letter_code
_entity_poly.pdbx_strand_id
1 'polypeptide(L)'
;DQDNPALMAGALRAAGMLAMYSVDFGRAKALLEDSLALFRQIDDDQGRASVLSSLAQLAMRAGQFEAAQTMREESLALARQANDPWTIAHNLAYMGLLTWSKGEFAAARPIIEEGLARFRAIGDPQSLAQVNQSLGWVAMSLDDVALAEHYFTKGWQLSRELQDPAGVGRAAAGLSAVAIAQGRYPEALTYIGESLTITLELGDRYHLYSCLIILIWLATETGQHDLTAQLGGAATTLMTALGATKPVYFDPIMDRSLATARAQLDEATFAQAWATGQQMEPQALFNTLQSTLARVQTAPSAASPTYPGGLTGREVEVLRLLAGGLTNAQIAAELVVSPYTVNAHIRHIFNKLDVPTRAAAASFAVEHNLV
;
A
#
# COMPACT_ATOMS: atom_id res chain seq x y z
N ASP A 1 39.05 -21.24 2.79
CA ASP A 1 38.12 -20.10 2.64
C ASP A 1 36.73 -20.32 3.27
N GLN A 2 36.56 -21.32 4.14
CA GLN A 2 35.31 -21.54 4.91
C GLN A 2 35.28 -20.81 6.27
N ASP A 3 36.32 -20.04 6.61
CA ASP A 3 36.56 -19.51 7.96
C ASP A 3 36.37 -17.98 8.10
N ASN A 4 35.62 -17.33 7.21
CA ASN A 4 35.31 -15.91 7.40
C ASN A 4 33.92 -15.73 8.05
N PRO A 5 33.83 -15.56 9.39
CA PRO A 5 32.57 -15.42 10.10
C PRO A 5 31.73 -14.23 9.63
N ALA A 6 32.35 -13.14 9.16
CA ALA A 6 31.63 -11.99 8.62
C ALA A 6 30.93 -12.32 7.29
N LEU A 7 31.61 -13.05 6.39
CA LEU A 7 30.99 -13.51 5.13
C LEU A 7 29.86 -14.51 5.40
N MET A 8 30.04 -15.43 6.35
CA MET A 8 29.00 -16.36 6.77
C MET A 8 27.79 -15.62 7.33
N ALA A 9 28.00 -14.66 8.23
CA ALA A 9 26.94 -13.84 8.79
C ALA A 9 26.19 -13.05 7.71
N GLY A 10 26.90 -12.44 6.76
CA GLY A 10 26.31 -11.74 5.62
C GLY A 10 25.49 -12.66 4.72
N ALA A 11 25.99 -13.87 4.44
CA ALA A 11 25.29 -14.88 3.65
C ALA A 11 24.01 -15.38 4.34
N LEU A 12 24.06 -15.62 5.66
CA LEU A 12 22.90 -15.97 6.46
C LEU A 12 21.84 -14.86 6.46
N ARG A 13 22.26 -13.59 6.55
CA ARG A 13 21.32 -12.45 6.44
C ARG A 13 20.63 -12.43 5.08
N ALA A 14 21.38 -12.60 3.99
CA ALA A 14 20.82 -12.64 2.65
C ALA A 14 19.86 -13.83 2.46
N ALA A 15 20.23 -15.02 2.94
CA ALA A 15 19.37 -16.20 2.92
C ALA A 15 18.11 -16.00 3.77
N GLY A 16 18.22 -15.33 4.91
CA GLY A 16 17.09 -14.95 5.76
C GLY A 16 16.12 -14.02 5.02
N MET A 17 16.63 -12.98 4.37
CA MET A 17 15.83 -12.08 3.53
C MET A 17 15.13 -12.82 2.39
N LEU A 18 15.81 -13.73 1.71
CA LEU A 18 15.20 -14.57 0.66
C LEU A 18 14.09 -15.46 1.20
N ALA A 19 14.31 -16.10 2.36
CA ALA A 19 13.28 -16.88 3.04
C ALA A 19 12.05 -16.03 3.41
N MET A 20 12.23 -14.76 3.77
CA MET A 20 11.11 -13.83 3.99
C MET A 20 10.30 -13.60 2.71
N TYR A 21 10.96 -13.39 1.56
CA TYR A 21 10.28 -13.25 0.26
C TYR A 21 9.54 -14.51 -0.15
N SER A 22 10.08 -15.69 0.19
CA SER A 22 9.41 -16.98 0.00
C SER A 22 8.33 -17.28 1.06
N VAL A 23 8.04 -16.35 1.97
CA VAL A 23 7.05 -16.49 3.05
C VAL A 23 7.37 -17.65 4.02
N ASP A 24 8.64 -18.07 4.08
CA ASP A 24 9.14 -19.02 5.09
C ASP A 24 9.66 -18.22 6.30
N PHE A 25 8.72 -17.65 7.05
CA PHE A 25 9.04 -16.77 8.18
C PHE A 25 9.80 -17.49 9.30
N GLY A 26 9.56 -18.80 9.48
CA GLY A 26 10.27 -19.61 10.47
C GLY A 26 11.75 -19.75 10.11
N ARG A 27 12.05 -20.14 8.86
CA ARG A 27 13.42 -20.22 8.37
C ARG A 27 14.11 -18.85 8.31
N ALA A 28 13.38 -17.83 7.87
CA ALA A 28 13.89 -16.46 7.86
C ALA A 28 14.34 -16.01 9.25
N LYS A 29 13.52 -16.26 10.27
CA LYS A 29 13.85 -15.92 11.66
C LYS A 29 15.13 -16.63 12.11
N ALA A 30 15.21 -17.95 11.92
CA ALA A 30 16.37 -18.73 12.34
C ALA A 30 17.66 -18.24 11.67
N LEU A 31 17.64 -18.05 10.33
CA LEU A 31 18.80 -17.57 9.58
C LEU A 31 19.26 -16.17 10.02
N LEU A 32 18.31 -15.28 10.32
CA LEU A 32 18.62 -13.94 10.81
C LEU A 32 19.13 -13.96 12.26
N GLU A 33 18.62 -14.83 13.12
CA GLU A 33 19.12 -15.00 14.50
C GLU A 33 20.54 -15.58 14.51
N ASP A 34 20.84 -16.55 13.65
CA ASP A 34 22.19 -17.10 13.47
C ASP A 34 23.17 -16.03 12.94
N SER A 35 22.73 -15.24 11.95
CA SER A 35 23.49 -14.10 11.43
C SER A 35 23.80 -13.06 12.52
N LEU A 36 22.80 -12.71 13.35
CA LEU A 36 22.97 -11.78 14.46
C LEU A 36 23.95 -12.31 15.51
N ALA A 37 23.88 -13.61 15.83
CA ALA A 37 24.80 -14.26 16.76
C ALA A 37 26.25 -14.19 16.26
N LEU A 38 26.49 -14.43 14.97
CA LEU A 38 27.83 -14.33 14.39
C LEU A 38 28.37 -12.89 14.40
N PHE A 39 27.58 -11.90 13.98
CA PHE A 39 28.02 -10.49 14.03
C PHE A 39 28.28 -10.00 15.46
N ARG A 40 27.57 -10.54 16.46
CA ARG A 40 27.89 -10.32 17.89
C ARG A 40 29.21 -10.95 18.31
N GLN A 41 29.56 -12.14 17.82
CA GLN A 41 30.81 -12.81 18.17
C GLN A 41 32.06 -12.09 17.63
N ILE A 42 31.91 -11.37 16.52
CA ILE A 42 33.01 -10.63 15.87
C ILE A 42 32.97 -9.13 16.15
N ASP A 43 32.12 -8.68 17.08
CA ASP A 43 31.94 -7.28 17.47
C ASP A 43 31.69 -6.33 16.27
N ASP A 44 30.92 -6.77 15.27
CA ASP A 44 30.58 -5.97 14.09
C ASP A 44 29.21 -5.28 14.27
N ASP A 45 29.25 -4.05 14.76
CA ASP A 45 28.06 -3.23 14.99
C ASP A 45 27.29 -2.89 13.71
N GLN A 46 27.98 -2.76 12.57
CA GLN A 46 27.33 -2.49 11.29
C GLN A 46 26.53 -3.72 10.83
N GLY A 47 27.13 -4.91 10.91
CA GLY A 47 26.47 -6.18 10.62
C GLY A 47 25.28 -6.43 11.55
N ARG A 48 25.46 -6.21 12.86
CA ARG A 48 24.38 -6.29 13.86
C ARG A 48 23.22 -5.35 13.53
N ALA A 49 23.52 -4.09 13.20
CA ALA A 49 22.51 -3.11 12.83
C ALA A 49 21.70 -3.57 11.60
N SER A 50 22.38 -4.05 10.56
CA SER A 50 21.72 -4.54 9.33
C SER A 50 20.81 -5.73 9.60
N VAL A 51 21.23 -6.69 10.42
CA VAL A 51 20.41 -7.86 10.76
C VAL A 51 19.22 -7.50 11.63
N LEU A 52 19.39 -6.60 12.61
CA LEU A 52 18.27 -6.10 13.43
C LEU A 52 17.22 -5.37 12.58
N SER A 53 17.64 -4.64 11.54
CA SER A 53 16.71 -4.05 10.56
C SER A 53 15.89 -5.11 9.81
N SER A 54 16.52 -6.23 9.42
CA SER A 54 15.83 -7.36 8.77
C SER A 54 14.89 -8.09 9.72
N LEU A 55 15.31 -8.35 10.96
CA LEU A 55 14.46 -8.96 12.01
C LEU A 55 13.26 -8.06 12.34
N ALA A 56 13.45 -6.74 12.39
CA ALA A 56 12.35 -5.80 12.59
C ALA A 56 11.33 -5.87 11.44
N GLN A 57 11.80 -5.99 10.19
CA GLN A 57 10.89 -6.16 9.05
C GLN A 57 10.09 -7.47 9.15
N LEU A 58 10.73 -8.56 9.58
CA LEU A 58 10.06 -9.84 9.83
C LEU A 58 9.01 -9.72 10.96
N ALA A 59 9.37 -9.06 12.06
CA ALA A 59 8.46 -8.79 13.17
C ALA A 59 7.24 -7.96 12.70
N MET A 60 7.42 -6.97 11.82
CA MET A 60 6.30 -6.23 11.23
C MET A 60 5.37 -7.13 10.41
N ARG A 61 5.91 -8.07 9.61
CA ARG A 61 5.10 -9.04 8.83
C ARG A 61 4.33 -10.01 9.72
N ALA A 62 4.86 -10.29 10.90
CA ALA A 62 4.22 -11.09 11.94
C ALA A 62 3.28 -10.29 12.85
N GLY A 63 3.08 -8.98 12.61
CA GLY A 63 2.23 -8.12 13.43
C GLY A 63 2.81 -7.74 14.80
N GLN A 64 4.10 -8.04 15.02
CA GLN A 64 4.82 -7.77 16.27
C GLN A 64 5.41 -6.34 16.25
N PHE A 65 4.54 -5.34 16.26
CA PHE A 65 4.92 -3.94 16.03
C PHE A 65 5.86 -3.37 17.12
N GLU A 66 5.65 -3.73 18.38
CA GLU A 66 6.48 -3.31 19.51
C GLU A 66 7.89 -3.92 19.45
N ALA A 67 7.98 -5.20 19.10
CA ALA A 67 9.25 -5.88 18.88
C ALA A 67 10.00 -5.27 17.70
N ALA A 68 9.30 -5.01 16.59
CA ALA A 68 9.86 -4.33 15.43
C ALA A 68 10.37 -2.93 15.79
N GLN A 69 9.64 -2.18 16.62
CA GLN A 69 10.07 -0.86 17.09
C GLN A 69 11.40 -0.95 17.85
N THR A 70 11.45 -1.84 18.83
CA THR A 70 12.63 -2.04 19.69
C THR A 70 13.85 -2.42 18.86
N MET A 71 13.69 -3.36 17.92
CA MET A 71 14.76 -3.79 17.03
C MET A 71 15.25 -2.66 16.10
N ARG A 72 14.36 -1.79 15.61
CA ARG A 72 14.75 -0.63 14.79
C ARG A 72 15.47 0.44 15.61
N GLU A 73 15.04 0.70 16.84
CA GLU A 73 15.70 1.64 17.74
C GLU A 73 17.13 1.17 18.07
N GLU A 74 17.31 -0.12 18.38
CA GLU A 74 18.64 -0.72 18.57
C GLU A 74 19.49 -0.66 17.29
N SER A 75 18.91 -1.05 16.15
CA SER A 75 19.57 -0.98 14.83
C SER A 75 20.04 0.43 14.50
N LEU A 76 19.21 1.45 14.76
CA LEU A 76 19.53 2.85 14.53
C LEU A 76 20.65 3.35 15.46
N ALA A 77 20.65 2.94 16.73
CA ALA A 77 21.71 3.29 17.67
C ALA A 77 23.07 2.72 17.22
N LEU A 78 23.11 1.45 16.84
CA LEU A 78 24.31 0.79 16.33
C LEU A 78 24.78 1.40 14.99
N ALA A 79 23.86 1.67 14.06
CA ALA A 79 24.20 2.30 12.78
C ALA A 79 24.79 3.71 12.95
N ARG A 80 24.34 4.47 13.96
CA ARG A 80 24.94 5.77 14.31
C ARG A 80 26.35 5.62 14.86
N GLN A 81 26.61 4.63 15.71
CA GLN A 81 27.94 4.35 16.24
C GLN A 81 28.91 3.92 15.13
N ALA A 82 28.44 3.07 14.22
CA ALA A 82 29.19 2.60 13.06
C ALA A 82 29.33 3.63 11.93
N ASN A 83 28.67 4.81 12.03
CA ASN A 83 28.55 5.79 10.95
C ASN A 83 28.05 5.17 9.62
N ASP A 84 27.05 4.29 9.68
CA ASP A 84 26.42 3.67 8.51
C ASP A 84 25.22 4.52 8.03
N PRO A 85 25.39 5.41 7.03
CA PRO A 85 24.33 6.28 6.58
C PRO A 85 23.16 5.52 5.94
N TRP A 86 23.42 4.37 5.34
CA TRP A 86 22.41 3.57 4.66
C TRP A 86 21.46 2.93 5.68
N THR A 87 22.02 2.28 6.71
CA THR A 87 21.19 1.66 7.76
C THR A 87 20.44 2.72 8.59
N ILE A 88 21.01 3.92 8.76
CA ILE A 88 20.28 5.05 9.37
C ILE A 88 19.07 5.44 8.52
N ALA A 89 19.26 5.65 7.21
CA ALA A 89 18.17 6.02 6.29
C ALA A 89 17.08 4.94 6.25
N HIS A 90 17.48 3.68 6.20
CA HIS A 90 16.58 2.53 6.20
C HIS A 90 15.76 2.44 7.49
N ASN A 91 16.38 2.58 8.67
CA ASN A 91 15.61 2.55 9.91
C ASN A 91 14.59 3.69 9.99
N LEU A 92 14.99 4.91 9.62
CA LEU A 92 14.09 6.07 9.68
C LEU A 92 12.89 5.91 8.73
N ALA A 93 13.13 5.56 7.47
CA ALA A 93 12.04 5.36 6.50
C ALA A 93 11.01 4.32 6.99
N TYR A 94 11.48 3.21 7.58
CA TYR A 94 10.59 2.15 8.00
C TYR A 94 10.03 2.30 9.44
N MET A 95 10.62 3.17 10.28
CA MET A 95 9.94 3.67 11.48
C MET A 95 8.71 4.51 11.12
N GLY A 96 8.78 5.27 10.03
CA GLY A 96 7.62 5.93 9.45
C GLY A 96 6.54 4.95 9.00
N LEU A 97 6.92 3.83 8.36
CA LEU A 97 5.97 2.75 8.02
C LEU A 97 5.34 2.08 9.25
N LEU A 98 6.09 1.95 10.35
CA LEU A 98 5.55 1.45 11.61
C LEU A 98 4.52 2.41 12.20
N THR A 99 4.82 3.71 12.17
CA THR A 99 3.90 4.79 12.57
C THR A 99 2.63 4.75 11.73
N TRP A 100 2.77 4.58 10.42
CA TRP A 100 1.65 4.42 9.50
C TRP A 100 0.82 3.16 9.80
N SER A 101 1.46 2.04 10.14
CA SER A 101 0.77 0.78 10.49
C SER A 101 -0.03 0.89 11.80
N LYS A 102 0.28 1.86 12.67
CA LYS A 102 -0.51 2.20 13.87
C LYS A 102 -1.70 3.12 13.59
N GLY A 103 -1.92 3.51 12.33
CA GLY A 103 -2.98 4.44 11.92
C GLY A 103 -2.58 5.92 11.97
N GLU A 104 -1.35 6.23 12.37
CA GLU A 104 -0.86 7.61 12.55
C GLU A 104 -0.32 8.19 11.23
N PHE A 105 -1.16 8.23 10.19
CA PHE A 105 -0.75 8.51 8.81
C PHE A 105 -0.08 9.88 8.63
N ALA A 106 -0.60 10.91 9.31
CA ALA A 106 -0.07 12.27 9.22
C ALA A 106 1.33 12.40 9.87
N ALA A 107 1.58 11.65 10.94
CA ALA A 107 2.88 11.60 11.61
C ALA A 107 3.91 10.76 10.83
N ALA A 108 3.45 9.72 10.13
CA ALA A 108 4.31 8.85 9.34
C ALA A 108 4.98 9.58 8.16
N ARG A 109 4.24 10.39 7.41
CA ARG A 109 4.74 11.04 6.18
C ARG A 109 6.07 11.78 6.36
N PRO A 110 6.22 12.77 7.28
CA PRO A 110 7.48 13.51 7.41
C PRO A 110 8.66 12.61 7.78
N ILE A 111 8.44 11.54 8.55
CA ILE A 111 9.48 10.58 8.92
C ILE A 111 9.98 9.80 7.70
N ILE A 112 9.04 9.35 6.85
CA ILE A 112 9.37 8.62 5.62
C ILE A 112 10.06 9.55 4.61
N GLU A 113 9.61 10.81 4.49
CA GLU A 113 10.24 11.83 3.64
C GLU A 113 11.67 12.14 4.08
N GLU A 114 11.96 12.16 5.38
CA GLU A 114 13.31 12.33 5.90
C GLU A 114 14.23 11.16 5.50
N GLY A 115 13.70 9.92 5.56
CA GLY A 115 14.39 8.73 5.06
C GLY A 115 14.64 8.80 3.54
N LEU A 116 13.64 9.22 2.76
CA LEU A 116 13.74 9.42 1.32
C LEU A 116 14.85 10.43 0.97
N ALA A 117 14.91 11.55 1.70
CA ALA A 117 15.93 12.58 1.49
C ALA A 117 17.34 12.05 1.74
N ARG A 118 17.53 11.20 2.77
CA ARG A 118 18.81 10.53 3.03
C ARG A 118 19.17 9.53 1.94
N PHE A 119 18.24 8.68 1.51
CA PHE A 119 18.50 7.76 0.39
C PHE A 119 18.86 8.50 -0.90
N ARG A 120 18.27 9.68 -1.13
CA ARG A 120 18.64 10.54 -2.26
C ARG A 120 20.07 11.04 -2.14
N ALA A 121 20.50 11.45 -0.94
CA ALA A 121 21.88 11.89 -0.70
C ALA A 121 22.90 10.74 -0.83
N ILE A 122 22.50 9.52 -0.48
CA ILE A 122 23.32 8.30 -0.63
C ILE A 122 23.40 7.88 -2.10
N GLY A 123 22.41 8.22 -2.92
CA GLY A 123 22.34 7.80 -4.32
C GLY A 123 21.91 6.34 -4.49
N ASP A 124 21.01 5.84 -3.63
CA ASP A 124 20.48 4.49 -3.70
C ASP A 124 19.12 4.46 -4.44
N PRO A 125 19.09 4.20 -5.76
CA PRO A 125 17.86 4.20 -6.54
C PRO A 125 16.88 3.09 -6.13
N GLN A 126 17.37 1.96 -5.61
CA GLN A 126 16.52 0.84 -5.21
C GLN A 126 15.71 1.20 -3.97
N SER A 127 16.37 1.80 -2.95
CA SER A 127 15.67 2.29 -1.77
C SER A 127 14.76 3.47 -2.10
N LEU A 128 15.17 4.36 -3.01
CA LEU A 128 14.30 5.43 -3.50
C LEU A 128 13.00 4.88 -4.11
N ALA A 129 13.08 3.84 -4.95
CA ALA A 129 11.89 3.24 -5.55
C ALA A 129 10.92 2.70 -4.48
N GLN A 130 11.44 1.95 -3.49
CA GLN A 130 10.65 1.36 -2.41
C GLN A 130 10.02 2.40 -1.48
N VAL A 131 10.77 3.44 -1.11
CA VAL A 131 10.28 4.50 -0.23
C VAL A 131 9.23 5.37 -0.93
N ASN A 132 9.36 5.62 -2.23
CA ASN A 132 8.31 6.27 -3.02
C ASN A 132 7.02 5.43 -3.02
N GLN A 133 7.10 4.11 -3.23
CA GLN A 133 5.90 3.24 -3.15
C GLN A 133 5.22 3.33 -1.78
N SER A 134 6.01 3.36 -0.70
CA SER A 134 5.51 3.51 0.67
C SER A 134 4.81 4.85 0.90
N LEU A 135 5.40 5.94 0.42
CA LEU A 135 4.80 7.29 0.49
C LEU A 135 3.54 7.39 -0.36
N GLY A 136 3.45 6.67 -1.48
CA GLY A 136 2.23 6.57 -2.27
C GLY A 136 1.07 6.01 -1.45
N TRP A 137 1.28 4.91 -0.72
CA TRP A 137 0.25 4.34 0.15
C TRP A 137 -0.10 5.24 1.34
N VAL A 138 0.89 5.93 1.93
CA VAL A 138 0.65 6.92 2.99
C VAL A 138 -0.21 8.08 2.47
N ALA A 139 0.06 8.55 1.25
CA ALA A 139 -0.73 9.59 0.61
C ALA A 139 -2.17 9.11 0.31
N MET A 140 -2.35 7.86 -0.15
CA MET A 140 -3.68 7.25 -0.30
C MET A 140 -4.43 7.20 1.04
N SER A 141 -3.76 6.81 2.14
CA SER A 141 -4.36 6.80 3.48
C SER A 141 -4.73 8.20 4.00
N LEU A 142 -4.09 9.24 3.46
CA LEU A 142 -4.40 10.64 3.74
C LEU A 142 -5.42 11.24 2.77
N ASP A 143 -5.93 10.44 1.82
CA ASP A 143 -6.84 10.83 0.72
C ASP A 143 -6.21 11.89 -0.22
N ASP A 144 -4.87 11.99 -0.24
CA ASP A 144 -4.12 12.85 -1.16
C ASP A 144 -3.74 12.08 -2.43
N VAL A 145 -4.76 11.85 -3.27
CA VAL A 145 -4.65 11.00 -4.46
C VAL A 145 -3.63 11.55 -5.48
N ALA A 146 -3.52 12.88 -5.60
CA ALA A 146 -2.55 13.51 -6.51
C ALA A 146 -1.10 13.27 -6.06
N LEU A 147 -0.85 13.40 -4.75
CA LEU A 147 0.46 13.10 -4.19
C LEU A 147 0.78 11.59 -4.25
N ALA A 148 -0.23 10.75 -4.05
CA ALA A 148 -0.08 9.30 -4.23
C ALA A 148 0.34 8.95 -5.66
N GLU A 149 -0.32 9.53 -6.66
CA GLU A 149 0.03 9.37 -8.08
C GLU A 149 1.49 9.77 -8.33
N HIS A 150 1.91 10.94 -7.84
CA HIS A 150 3.29 11.40 -7.95
C HIS A 150 4.30 10.38 -7.42
N TYR A 151 4.09 9.88 -6.21
CA TYR A 151 5.00 8.93 -5.58
C TYR A 151 5.00 7.56 -6.28
N PHE A 152 3.83 7.02 -6.61
CA PHE A 152 3.76 5.75 -7.32
C PHE A 152 4.38 5.83 -8.72
N THR A 153 4.14 6.91 -9.47
CA THR A 153 4.78 7.13 -10.78
C THR A 153 6.30 7.18 -10.63
N LYS A 154 6.82 7.89 -9.62
CA LYS A 154 8.27 7.98 -9.41
C LYS A 154 8.87 6.63 -9.05
N GLY A 155 8.22 5.87 -8.17
CA GLY A 155 8.63 4.51 -7.81
C GLY A 155 8.60 3.56 -9.00
N TRP A 156 7.56 3.64 -9.84
CA TRP A 156 7.40 2.84 -11.05
C TRP A 156 8.49 3.13 -12.08
N GLN A 157 8.80 4.40 -12.34
CA GLN A 157 9.89 4.81 -13.25
C GLN A 157 11.25 4.28 -12.78
N LEU A 158 11.58 4.47 -11.49
CA LEU A 158 12.83 3.99 -10.92
C LEU A 158 12.94 2.45 -11.00
N SER A 159 11.87 1.73 -10.66
CA SER A 159 11.88 0.26 -10.77
C SER A 159 12.06 -0.22 -12.21
N ARG A 160 11.53 0.50 -13.21
CA ARG A 160 11.78 0.19 -14.63
C ARG A 160 13.22 0.46 -15.05
N GLU A 161 13.78 1.60 -14.64
CA GLU A 161 15.19 1.94 -14.89
C GLU A 161 16.14 0.90 -14.27
N LEU A 162 15.78 0.37 -13.10
CA LEU A 162 16.52 -0.68 -12.39
C LEU A 162 16.29 -2.09 -12.92
N GLN A 163 15.35 -2.28 -13.86
CA GLN A 163 14.90 -3.60 -14.30
C GLN A 163 14.46 -4.49 -13.12
N ASP A 164 13.79 -3.91 -12.13
CA ASP A 164 13.20 -4.59 -10.97
C ASP A 164 11.72 -4.91 -11.24
N PRO A 165 11.39 -6.10 -11.79
CA PRO A 165 10.02 -6.46 -12.10
C PRO A 165 9.12 -6.42 -10.85
N ALA A 166 9.62 -6.89 -9.70
CA ALA A 166 8.84 -6.89 -8.46
C ALA A 166 8.48 -5.46 -8.02
N GLY A 167 9.40 -4.53 -8.16
CA GLY A 167 9.17 -3.10 -7.93
C GLY A 167 8.17 -2.49 -8.91
N VAL A 168 8.24 -2.84 -10.19
CA VAL A 168 7.27 -2.40 -11.21
C VAL A 168 5.87 -2.88 -10.86
N GLY A 169 5.71 -4.17 -10.51
CA GLY A 169 4.42 -4.74 -10.12
C GLY A 169 3.82 -4.05 -8.90
N ARG A 170 4.61 -3.84 -7.83
CA ARG A 170 4.15 -3.12 -6.63
C ARG A 170 3.72 -1.68 -6.92
N ALA A 171 4.49 -0.94 -7.73
CA ALA A 171 4.13 0.42 -8.09
C ALA A 171 2.90 0.48 -9.02
N ALA A 172 2.75 -0.47 -9.94
CA ALA A 172 1.58 -0.60 -10.79
C ALA A 172 0.30 -0.87 -9.97
N ALA A 173 0.35 -1.72 -8.94
CA ALA A 173 -0.78 -1.90 -8.02
C ALA A 173 -1.20 -0.57 -7.34
N GLY A 174 -0.22 0.25 -6.94
CA GLY A 174 -0.48 1.59 -6.39
C GLY A 174 -1.09 2.56 -7.40
N LEU A 175 -0.61 2.56 -8.64
CA LEU A 175 -1.20 3.36 -9.73
C LEU A 175 -2.61 2.90 -10.07
N SER A 176 -2.91 1.61 -9.98
CA SER A 176 -4.27 1.10 -10.10
C SER A 176 -5.16 1.65 -8.99
N ALA A 177 -4.69 1.64 -7.74
CA ALA A 177 -5.40 2.21 -6.59
C ALA A 177 -5.74 3.70 -6.80
N VAL A 178 -4.78 4.48 -7.30
CA VAL A 178 -4.97 5.89 -7.69
C VAL A 178 -6.03 6.03 -8.78
N ALA A 179 -5.94 5.22 -9.84
CA ALA A 179 -6.88 5.25 -10.94
C ALA A 179 -8.31 4.89 -10.49
N ILE A 180 -8.48 3.92 -9.59
CA ILE A 180 -9.78 3.60 -8.97
C ILE A 180 -10.32 4.81 -8.20
N ALA A 181 -9.50 5.44 -7.36
CA ALA A 181 -9.92 6.61 -6.57
C ALA A 181 -10.35 7.81 -7.43
N GLN A 182 -9.82 7.92 -8.65
CA GLN A 182 -10.19 8.95 -9.63
C GLN A 182 -11.31 8.50 -10.59
N GLY A 183 -11.84 7.28 -10.45
CA GLY A 183 -12.84 6.71 -11.34
C GLY A 183 -12.30 6.31 -12.72
N ARG A 184 -10.99 6.27 -12.92
CA ARG A 184 -10.31 5.90 -14.18
C ARG A 184 -10.20 4.37 -14.31
N TYR A 185 -11.34 3.67 -14.33
CA TYR A 185 -11.38 2.21 -14.26
C TYR A 185 -10.64 1.47 -15.40
N PRO A 186 -10.66 1.93 -16.67
CA PRO A 186 -9.88 1.29 -17.72
C PRO A 186 -8.37 1.34 -17.45
N GLU A 187 -7.85 2.47 -16.97
CA GLU A 187 -6.44 2.62 -16.58
C GLU A 187 -6.11 1.74 -15.36
N ALA A 188 -7.02 1.71 -14.37
CA ALA A 188 -6.87 0.85 -13.20
C ALA A 188 -6.69 -0.63 -13.58
N LEU A 189 -7.45 -1.11 -14.58
CA LEU A 189 -7.35 -2.48 -15.09
C LEU A 189 -6.01 -2.75 -15.78
N THR A 190 -5.52 -1.82 -16.58
CA THR A 190 -4.20 -1.95 -17.22
C THR A 190 -3.12 -2.11 -16.16
N TYR A 191 -3.12 -1.24 -15.15
CA TYR A 191 -2.11 -1.27 -14.09
C TYR A 191 -2.20 -2.52 -13.20
N ILE A 192 -3.40 -2.91 -12.77
CA ILE A 192 -3.54 -4.12 -11.93
C ILE A 192 -3.28 -5.39 -12.74
N GLY A 193 -3.55 -5.39 -14.04
CA GLY A 193 -3.17 -6.47 -14.96
C GLY A 193 -1.65 -6.63 -15.07
N GLU A 194 -0.90 -5.53 -15.23
CA GLU A 194 0.57 -5.55 -15.21
C GLU A 194 1.09 -6.10 -13.88
N SER A 195 0.58 -5.58 -12.76
CA SER A 195 0.97 -6.04 -11.42
C SER A 195 0.71 -7.53 -11.24
N LEU A 196 -0.46 -8.03 -11.64
CA LEU A 196 -0.81 -9.43 -11.49
C LEU A 196 0.08 -10.36 -12.30
N THR A 197 0.31 -10.05 -13.58
CA THR A 197 1.18 -10.85 -14.44
C THR A 197 2.56 -11.02 -13.82
N ILE A 198 3.19 -9.91 -13.41
CA ILE A 198 4.49 -9.91 -12.75
C ILE A 198 4.45 -10.73 -11.45
N THR A 199 3.44 -10.52 -10.61
CA THR A 199 3.31 -11.19 -9.31
C THR A 199 3.31 -12.70 -9.46
N LEU A 200 2.64 -13.20 -10.50
CA LEU A 200 2.48 -14.62 -10.73
C LEU A 200 3.69 -15.26 -11.38
N GLU A 201 4.35 -14.56 -12.31
CA GLU A 201 5.64 -14.96 -12.85
C GLU A 201 6.70 -15.11 -11.75
N LEU A 202 6.67 -14.22 -10.75
CA LEU A 202 7.58 -14.24 -9.60
C LEU A 202 7.15 -15.20 -8.48
N GLY A 203 5.90 -15.68 -8.50
CA GLY A 203 5.34 -16.47 -7.40
C GLY A 203 5.20 -15.70 -6.08
N ASP A 204 5.10 -14.37 -6.11
CA ASP A 204 5.00 -13.52 -4.92
C ASP A 204 3.58 -13.59 -4.32
N ARG A 205 3.35 -14.61 -3.48
CA ARG A 205 2.04 -14.85 -2.86
C ARG A 205 1.61 -13.74 -1.91
N TYR A 206 2.56 -12.99 -1.32
CA TYR A 206 2.24 -11.89 -0.42
C TYR A 206 1.76 -10.66 -1.20
N HIS A 207 2.41 -10.34 -2.32
CA HIS A 207 1.93 -9.27 -3.21
C HIS A 207 0.67 -9.68 -3.98
N LEU A 208 0.45 -10.97 -4.23
CA LEU A 208 -0.81 -11.47 -4.78
C LEU A 208 -2.01 -11.06 -3.91
N TYR A 209 -1.89 -11.16 -2.58
CA TYR A 209 -2.92 -10.67 -1.68
C TYR A 209 -3.22 -9.18 -1.91
N SER A 210 -2.18 -8.34 -2.03
CA SER A 210 -2.33 -6.91 -2.28
C SER A 210 -3.07 -6.66 -3.61
N CYS A 211 -2.76 -7.44 -4.65
CA CYS A 211 -3.47 -7.36 -5.92
C CYS A 211 -4.95 -7.72 -5.79
N LEU A 212 -5.29 -8.75 -4.99
CA LEU A 212 -6.67 -9.13 -4.72
C LEU A 212 -7.44 -7.99 -4.05
N ILE A 213 -6.85 -7.29 -3.09
CA ILE A 213 -7.52 -6.15 -2.44
C ILE A 213 -7.86 -5.05 -3.45
N ILE A 214 -6.93 -4.72 -4.34
CA ILE A 214 -7.17 -3.70 -5.37
C ILE A 214 -8.26 -4.14 -6.36
N LEU A 215 -8.32 -5.42 -6.70
CA LEU A 215 -9.39 -5.96 -7.54
C LEU A 215 -10.74 -6.00 -6.83
N ILE A 216 -10.75 -6.30 -5.52
CA ILE A 216 -11.95 -6.22 -4.67
C ILE A 216 -12.49 -4.79 -4.67
N TRP A 217 -11.60 -3.81 -4.51
CA TRP A 217 -11.98 -2.40 -4.58
C TRP A 217 -12.56 -2.05 -5.95
N LEU A 218 -11.85 -2.38 -7.04
CA LEU A 218 -12.32 -2.11 -8.40
C LEU A 218 -13.66 -2.81 -8.72
N ALA A 219 -13.83 -4.07 -8.30
CA ALA A 219 -15.08 -4.81 -8.46
C ALA A 219 -16.23 -4.14 -7.70
N THR A 220 -15.94 -3.59 -6.52
CA THR A 220 -16.92 -2.85 -5.72
C THR A 220 -17.36 -1.57 -6.46
N GLU A 221 -16.41 -0.75 -6.90
CA GLU A 221 -16.69 0.53 -7.59
C GLU A 221 -17.37 0.35 -8.95
N THR A 222 -17.23 -0.83 -9.56
CA THR A 222 -17.88 -1.19 -10.83
C THR A 222 -19.18 -1.98 -10.67
N GLY A 223 -19.68 -2.14 -9.44
CA GLY A 223 -20.96 -2.81 -9.15
C GLY A 223 -20.93 -4.35 -9.26
N GLN A 224 -19.75 -4.96 -9.38
CA GLN A 224 -19.58 -6.42 -9.47
C GLN A 224 -19.51 -7.02 -8.06
N HIS A 225 -20.64 -6.98 -7.34
CA HIS A 225 -20.71 -7.37 -5.93
C HIS A 225 -20.47 -8.87 -5.70
N ASP A 226 -20.92 -9.74 -6.62
CA ASP A 226 -20.63 -11.19 -6.56
C ASP A 226 -19.13 -11.46 -6.63
N LEU A 227 -18.46 -10.79 -7.56
CA LEU A 227 -17.01 -10.89 -7.73
C LEU A 227 -16.28 -10.33 -6.51
N THR A 228 -16.78 -9.24 -5.93
CA THR A 228 -16.24 -8.67 -4.68
C THR A 228 -16.24 -9.72 -3.56
N ALA A 229 -17.37 -10.41 -3.35
CA ALA A 229 -17.48 -11.49 -2.36
C ALA A 229 -16.57 -12.68 -2.68
N GLN A 230 -16.52 -13.08 -3.95
CA GLN A 230 -15.68 -14.18 -4.43
C GLN A 230 -14.18 -13.91 -4.22
N LEU A 231 -13.70 -12.72 -4.60
CA LEU A 231 -12.31 -12.32 -4.38
C LEU A 231 -12.01 -12.16 -2.88
N GLY A 232 -12.96 -11.70 -2.08
CA GLY A 232 -12.84 -11.62 -0.61
C GLY A 232 -12.61 -12.99 0.04
N GLY A 233 -13.36 -14.01 -0.40
CA GLY A 233 -13.16 -15.40 0.03
C GLY A 233 -11.76 -15.92 -0.32
N ALA A 234 -11.32 -15.68 -1.56
CA ALA A 234 -9.99 -16.09 -2.02
C ALA A 234 -8.85 -15.38 -1.26
N ALA A 235 -8.96 -14.06 -1.04
CA ALA A 235 -7.99 -13.28 -0.29
C ALA A 235 -7.87 -13.75 1.16
N THR A 236 -8.99 -14.13 1.78
CA THR A 236 -9.02 -14.68 3.15
C THR A 236 -8.33 -16.04 3.23
N THR A 237 -8.61 -16.95 2.29
CA THR A 237 -7.92 -18.25 2.22
C THR A 237 -6.43 -18.08 1.98
N LEU A 238 -6.04 -17.19 1.07
CA LEU A 238 -4.64 -16.90 0.78
C LEU A 238 -3.89 -16.43 2.04
N MET A 239 -4.40 -15.44 2.75
CA MET A 239 -3.74 -14.94 3.98
C MET A 239 -3.66 -15.99 5.08
N THR A 240 -4.73 -16.78 5.26
CA THR A 240 -4.74 -17.88 6.22
C THR A 240 -3.64 -18.88 5.88
N ALA A 241 -3.47 -19.23 4.60
CA ALA A 241 -2.44 -20.16 4.15
C ALA A 241 -1.01 -19.59 4.26
N LEU A 242 -0.84 -18.26 4.21
CA LEU A 242 0.47 -17.61 4.37
C LEU A 242 0.89 -17.49 5.84
N GLY A 243 -0.04 -17.55 6.80
CA GLY A 243 0.26 -17.30 8.21
C GLY A 243 0.83 -15.90 8.48
N ALA A 244 0.66 -14.97 7.53
CA ALA A 244 1.15 -13.60 7.60
C ALA A 244 0.08 -12.66 8.19
N THR A 245 0.52 -11.55 8.78
CA THR A 245 -0.43 -10.46 9.10
C THR A 245 -0.75 -9.68 7.83
N LYS A 246 -2.04 -9.39 7.63
CA LYS A 246 -2.48 -8.56 6.50
C LYS A 246 -1.89 -7.14 6.62
N PRO A 247 -1.50 -6.49 5.51
CA PRO A 247 -1.11 -5.08 5.54
C PRO A 247 -2.27 -4.21 6.05
N VAL A 248 -2.08 -3.56 7.21
CA VAL A 248 -3.13 -2.84 7.98
C VAL A 248 -3.88 -1.80 7.15
N TYR A 249 -3.18 -1.15 6.21
CA TYR A 249 -3.74 -0.09 5.37
C TYR A 249 -4.77 -0.57 4.34
N PHE A 250 -4.84 -1.87 4.07
CA PHE A 250 -5.86 -2.45 3.20
C PHE A 250 -7.16 -2.77 3.94
N ASP A 251 -7.16 -2.76 5.27
CA ASP A 251 -8.32 -3.12 6.09
C ASP A 251 -9.56 -2.25 5.80
N PRO A 252 -9.45 -0.91 5.75
CA PRO A 252 -10.61 -0.07 5.46
C PRO A 252 -11.21 -0.33 4.07
N ILE A 253 -10.36 -0.67 3.09
CA ILE A 253 -10.80 -0.98 1.73
C ILE A 253 -11.56 -2.30 1.72
N MET A 254 -10.97 -3.35 2.30
CA MET A 254 -11.58 -4.67 2.39
C MET A 254 -12.93 -4.61 3.13
N ASP A 255 -12.96 -3.99 4.31
CA ASP A 255 -14.14 -3.93 5.16
C ASP A 255 -15.28 -3.18 4.46
N ARG A 256 -14.98 -2.03 3.82
CA ARG A 256 -15.96 -1.27 3.05
C ARG A 256 -16.48 -2.07 1.86
N SER A 257 -15.60 -2.69 1.08
CA SER A 257 -15.98 -3.48 -0.09
C SER A 257 -16.88 -4.65 0.27
N LEU A 258 -16.56 -5.39 1.33
CA LEU A 258 -17.38 -6.51 1.79
C LEU A 258 -18.71 -6.04 2.39
N ALA A 259 -18.73 -4.91 3.10
CA ALA A 259 -19.98 -4.33 3.60
C ALA A 259 -20.90 -3.92 2.44
N THR A 260 -20.35 -3.27 1.40
CA THR A 260 -21.11 -2.93 0.18
C THR A 260 -21.65 -4.18 -0.51
N ALA A 261 -20.84 -5.23 -0.68
CA ALA A 261 -21.30 -6.47 -1.30
C ALA A 261 -22.44 -7.12 -0.50
N ARG A 262 -22.35 -7.17 0.83
CA ARG A 262 -23.43 -7.69 1.69
C ARG A 262 -24.71 -6.85 1.66
N ALA A 263 -24.60 -5.54 1.42
CA ALA A 263 -25.77 -4.68 1.30
C ALA A 263 -26.50 -4.83 -0.04
N GLN A 264 -25.78 -5.25 -1.09
CA GLN A 264 -26.30 -5.34 -2.45
C GLN A 264 -26.70 -6.76 -2.87
N LEU A 265 -26.21 -7.78 -2.15
CA LEU A 265 -26.54 -9.20 -2.38
C LEU A 265 -27.41 -9.73 -1.25
N ASP A 266 -28.25 -10.72 -1.57
CA ASP A 266 -28.85 -11.55 -0.54
C ASP A 266 -27.79 -12.47 0.11
N GLU A 267 -28.05 -12.91 1.34
CA GLU A 267 -27.11 -13.72 2.13
C GLU A 267 -26.72 -15.03 1.44
N ALA A 268 -27.64 -15.66 0.70
CA ALA A 268 -27.36 -16.93 0.03
C ALA A 268 -26.40 -16.74 -1.14
N THR A 269 -26.64 -15.72 -1.98
CA THR A 269 -25.74 -15.35 -3.07
C THR A 269 -24.36 -14.93 -2.55
N PHE A 270 -24.30 -14.09 -1.50
CA PHE A 270 -23.03 -13.70 -0.89
C PHE A 270 -22.26 -14.92 -0.36
N ALA A 271 -22.92 -15.79 0.40
CA ALA A 271 -22.30 -16.99 0.98
C ALA A 271 -21.78 -17.94 -0.10
N GLN A 272 -22.52 -18.12 -1.20
CA GLN A 272 -22.09 -18.95 -2.32
C GLN A 272 -20.87 -18.35 -3.03
N ALA A 273 -20.88 -17.06 -3.34
CA ALA A 273 -19.76 -16.38 -3.97
C ALA A 273 -18.51 -16.45 -3.08
N TRP A 274 -18.67 -16.18 -1.78
CA TRP A 274 -17.60 -16.29 -0.79
C TRP A 274 -17.01 -17.71 -0.71
N ALA A 275 -17.86 -18.73 -0.59
CA ALA A 275 -17.43 -20.13 -0.56
C ALA A 275 -16.70 -20.55 -1.84
N THR A 276 -17.17 -20.07 -2.99
CA THR A 276 -16.49 -20.28 -4.29
C THR A 276 -15.08 -19.71 -4.25
N GLY A 277 -14.92 -18.49 -3.71
CA GLY A 277 -13.63 -17.86 -3.49
C GLY A 277 -12.71 -18.67 -2.57
N GLN A 278 -13.25 -19.16 -1.45
CA GLN A 278 -12.48 -19.92 -0.47
C GLN A 278 -11.91 -21.24 -1.02
N GLN A 279 -12.61 -21.84 -1.98
CA GLN A 279 -12.24 -23.11 -2.62
C GLN A 279 -11.38 -22.90 -3.89
N MET A 280 -11.03 -21.67 -4.25
CA MET A 280 -10.20 -21.43 -5.43
C MET A 280 -8.76 -21.91 -5.24
N GLU A 281 -8.37 -22.87 -6.06
CA GLU A 281 -6.97 -23.20 -6.28
C GLU A 281 -6.21 -22.03 -6.92
N PRO A 282 -4.89 -21.87 -6.69
CA PRO A 282 -4.12 -20.72 -7.21
C PRO A 282 -4.23 -20.50 -8.72
N GLN A 283 -4.32 -21.58 -9.51
CA GLN A 283 -4.51 -21.49 -10.96
C GLN A 283 -5.93 -21.04 -11.35
N ALA A 284 -6.94 -21.49 -10.59
CA ALA A 284 -8.33 -21.07 -10.79
C ALA A 284 -8.50 -19.60 -10.39
N LEU A 285 -7.82 -19.17 -9.34
CA LEU A 285 -7.69 -17.76 -8.97
C LEU A 285 -7.09 -16.98 -10.14
N PHE A 286 -5.94 -17.39 -10.68
CA PHE A 286 -5.34 -16.71 -11.83
C PHE A 286 -6.28 -16.58 -13.03
N ASN A 287 -6.94 -17.67 -13.42
CA ASN A 287 -7.90 -17.65 -14.54
C ASN A 287 -9.11 -16.75 -14.24
N THR A 288 -9.58 -16.73 -12.99
CA THR A 288 -10.65 -15.83 -12.55
C THR A 288 -10.20 -14.38 -12.60
N LEU A 289 -8.96 -14.08 -12.23
CA LEU A 289 -8.39 -12.74 -12.32
C LEU A 289 -8.21 -12.30 -13.77
N GLN A 290 -7.71 -13.16 -14.65
CA GLN A 290 -7.59 -12.88 -16.09
C GLN A 290 -8.95 -12.65 -16.76
N SER A 291 -9.93 -13.50 -16.47
CA SER A 291 -11.29 -13.33 -16.99
C SER A 291 -11.99 -12.11 -16.38
N THR A 292 -11.68 -11.74 -15.14
CA THR A 292 -12.12 -10.48 -14.54
C THR A 292 -11.55 -9.31 -15.31
N LEU A 293 -10.22 -9.24 -15.49
CA LEU A 293 -9.56 -8.19 -16.26
C LEU A 293 -10.19 -8.05 -17.66
N ALA A 294 -10.40 -9.17 -18.35
CA ALA A 294 -11.03 -9.18 -19.67
C ALA A 294 -12.50 -8.71 -19.64
N ARG A 295 -13.29 -9.13 -18.65
CA ARG A 295 -14.70 -8.72 -18.49
C ARG A 295 -14.83 -7.23 -18.18
N VAL A 296 -14.00 -6.70 -17.28
CA VAL A 296 -14.06 -5.27 -16.96
C VAL A 296 -13.50 -4.41 -18.10
N GLN A 297 -12.55 -4.91 -18.90
CA GLN A 297 -12.08 -4.23 -20.12
C GLN A 297 -13.15 -4.14 -21.22
N THR A 298 -14.06 -5.11 -21.26
CA THR A 298 -15.11 -5.23 -22.30
C THR A 298 -16.46 -4.71 -21.85
N ALA A 299 -16.67 -4.49 -20.55
CA ALA A 299 -17.82 -3.76 -20.05
C ALA A 299 -17.83 -2.36 -20.69
N PRO A 300 -18.98 -1.87 -21.21
CA PRO A 300 -19.06 -0.50 -21.68
C PRO A 300 -18.60 0.39 -20.53
N SER A 301 -17.58 1.20 -20.79
CA SER A 301 -17.10 2.23 -19.85
C SER A 301 -18.32 3.04 -19.45
N ALA A 302 -18.86 2.77 -18.25
CA ALA A 302 -19.77 3.69 -17.62
C ALA A 302 -18.94 4.95 -17.48
N ALA A 303 -19.18 5.93 -18.36
CA ALA A 303 -18.40 7.16 -18.39
C ALA A 303 -18.33 7.66 -16.95
N SER A 304 -17.12 7.72 -16.40
CA SER A 304 -16.91 8.20 -15.05
C SER A 304 -17.65 9.53 -14.94
N PRO A 305 -18.50 9.72 -13.92
CA PRO A 305 -19.28 10.95 -13.82
C PRO A 305 -18.32 12.12 -13.90
N THR A 306 -18.44 12.89 -14.98
CA THR A 306 -17.52 13.99 -15.26
C THR A 306 -18.01 15.17 -14.44
N TYR A 307 -17.27 15.54 -13.40
CA TYR A 307 -17.68 16.64 -12.56
C TYR A 307 -17.14 17.98 -13.12
N PRO A 308 -17.93 19.06 -12.99
CA PRO A 308 -17.50 20.40 -13.37
C PRO A 308 -16.17 20.78 -12.72
N GLY A 309 -15.33 21.53 -13.43
CA GLY A 309 -14.04 22.00 -12.91
C GLY A 309 -12.97 20.91 -12.74
N GLY A 310 -13.17 19.70 -13.30
CA GLY A 310 -12.21 18.60 -13.16
C GLY A 310 -12.15 18.03 -11.74
N LEU A 311 -13.23 18.20 -10.98
CA LEU A 311 -13.34 17.65 -9.63
C LEU A 311 -13.44 16.11 -9.68
N THR A 312 -12.90 15.45 -8.65
CA THR A 312 -13.11 14.01 -8.42
C THR A 312 -14.43 13.79 -7.67
N GLY A 313 -14.94 12.55 -7.67
CA GLY A 313 -16.14 12.21 -6.88
C GLY A 313 -15.99 12.55 -5.40
N ARG A 314 -14.80 12.32 -4.83
CA ARG A 314 -14.50 12.65 -3.43
C ARG A 314 -14.46 14.15 -3.16
N GLU A 315 -13.89 14.93 -4.08
CA GLU A 315 -13.92 16.39 -4.00
C GLU A 315 -15.35 16.92 -4.09
N VAL A 316 -16.21 16.29 -4.90
CA VAL A 316 -17.64 16.63 -4.96
C VAL A 316 -18.38 16.28 -3.67
N GLU A 317 -18.10 15.14 -3.02
CA GLU A 317 -18.65 14.84 -1.69
C GLU A 317 -18.26 15.90 -0.66
N VAL A 318 -16.98 16.27 -0.60
CA VAL A 318 -16.49 17.33 0.29
C VAL A 318 -17.16 18.67 -0.05
N LEU A 319 -17.28 19.00 -1.35
CA LEU A 319 -17.90 20.23 -1.83
C LEU A 319 -19.40 20.27 -1.48
N ARG A 320 -20.12 19.15 -1.56
CA ARG A 320 -21.52 19.04 -1.17
C ARG A 320 -21.73 19.32 0.30
N LEU A 321 -20.96 18.66 1.16
CA LEU A 321 -21.04 18.88 2.60
C LEU A 321 -20.62 20.31 2.97
N LEU A 322 -19.63 20.87 2.27
CA LEU A 322 -19.21 22.26 2.39
C LEU A 322 -20.31 23.24 2.01
N ALA A 323 -20.99 23.00 0.89
CA ALA A 323 -22.12 23.81 0.42
C ALA A 323 -23.36 23.64 1.31
N GLY A 324 -23.53 22.47 1.96
CA GLY A 324 -24.50 22.23 3.02
C GLY A 324 -24.20 22.94 4.33
N GLY A 325 -23.12 23.72 4.41
CA GLY A 325 -22.80 24.58 5.56
C GLY A 325 -22.05 23.88 6.70
N LEU A 326 -21.63 22.62 6.52
CA LEU A 326 -20.86 21.92 7.53
C LEU A 326 -19.48 22.56 7.70
N THR A 327 -18.92 22.53 8.91
CA THR A 327 -17.52 22.93 9.18
C THR A 327 -16.55 21.83 8.77
N ASN A 328 -15.26 22.15 8.62
CA ASN A 328 -14.25 21.14 8.24
C ASN A 328 -14.16 19.98 9.24
N ALA A 329 -14.41 20.23 10.53
CA ALA A 329 -14.47 19.18 11.55
C ALA A 329 -15.69 18.27 11.39
N GLN A 330 -16.85 18.83 11.02
CA GLN A 330 -18.06 18.05 10.76
C GLN A 330 -17.94 17.24 9.48
N ILE A 331 -17.40 17.82 8.41
CA ILE A 331 -17.10 17.08 7.17
C ILE A 331 -16.13 15.94 7.47
N ALA A 332 -15.12 16.17 8.30
CA ALA A 332 -14.14 15.15 8.68
C ALA A 332 -14.80 13.98 9.43
N ALA A 333 -15.70 14.29 10.36
CA ALA A 333 -16.48 13.28 11.08
C ALA A 333 -17.40 12.49 10.13
N GLU A 334 -18.12 13.18 9.25
CA GLU A 334 -19.08 12.57 8.31
C GLU A 334 -18.39 11.62 7.33
N LEU A 335 -17.23 12.05 6.82
CA LEU A 335 -16.46 11.31 5.84
C LEU A 335 -15.49 10.29 6.47
N VAL A 336 -15.44 10.21 7.80
CA VAL A 336 -14.54 9.37 8.59
C VAL A 336 -13.07 9.57 8.18
N VAL A 337 -12.64 10.83 8.12
CA VAL A 337 -11.26 11.24 7.79
C VAL A 337 -10.76 12.29 8.78
N SER A 338 -9.48 12.65 8.72
CA SER A 338 -8.92 13.69 9.59
C SER A 338 -9.35 15.11 9.15
N PRO A 339 -9.48 16.08 10.08
CA PRO A 339 -9.69 17.49 9.71
C PRO A 339 -8.60 18.05 8.79
N TYR A 340 -7.36 17.54 8.91
CA TYR A 340 -6.26 17.87 8.01
C TYR A 340 -6.56 17.43 6.57
N THR A 341 -7.06 16.21 6.38
CA THR A 341 -7.47 15.67 5.08
C THR A 341 -8.57 16.53 4.44
N VAL A 342 -9.59 16.91 5.20
CA VAL A 342 -10.64 17.83 4.70
C VAL A 342 -10.06 19.18 4.29
N ASN A 343 -9.14 19.74 5.09
CA ASN A 343 -8.46 20.99 4.72
C ASN A 343 -7.67 20.86 3.40
N ALA A 344 -7.02 19.71 3.17
CA ALA A 344 -6.30 19.43 1.93
C ALA A 344 -7.27 19.36 0.73
N HIS A 345 -8.38 18.62 0.84
CA HIS A 345 -9.40 18.58 -0.21
C HIS A 345 -9.98 19.95 -0.53
N ILE A 346 -10.33 20.75 0.49
CA ILE A 346 -10.86 22.10 0.28
C ILE A 346 -9.85 22.97 -0.46
N ARG A 347 -8.56 22.86 -0.15
CA ARG A 347 -7.51 23.58 -0.87
C ARG A 347 -7.41 23.12 -2.33
N HIS A 348 -7.49 21.81 -2.60
CA HIS A 348 -7.46 21.28 -3.96
C HIS A 348 -8.70 21.71 -4.76
N ILE A 349 -9.89 21.69 -4.15
CA ILE A 349 -11.12 22.21 -4.73
C ILE A 349 -10.95 23.68 -5.10
N PHE A 350 -10.45 24.51 -4.19
CA PHE A 350 -10.26 25.94 -4.46
C PHE A 350 -9.31 26.17 -5.64
N ASN A 351 -8.21 25.42 -5.70
CA ASN A 351 -7.26 25.52 -6.80
C ASN A 351 -7.85 25.04 -8.14
N LYS A 352 -8.60 23.93 -8.15
CA LYS A 352 -9.21 23.38 -9.38
C LYS A 352 -10.32 24.26 -9.92
N LEU A 353 -11.12 24.85 -9.03
CA LEU A 353 -12.23 25.72 -9.38
C LEU A 353 -11.80 27.17 -9.62
N ASP A 354 -10.54 27.51 -9.32
CA ASP A 354 -10.01 28.88 -9.32
C ASP A 354 -10.87 29.84 -8.47
N VAL A 355 -11.27 29.37 -7.27
CA VAL A 355 -12.09 30.14 -6.33
C VAL A 355 -11.36 30.43 -5.03
N PRO A 356 -11.43 31.67 -4.51
CA PRO A 356 -10.62 32.07 -3.36
C PRO A 356 -11.27 31.77 -2.00
N THR A 357 -12.56 31.40 -1.96
CA THR A 357 -13.32 31.31 -0.70
C THR A 357 -14.28 30.13 -0.64
N ARG A 358 -14.61 29.73 0.59
CA ARG A 358 -15.64 28.72 0.88
C ARG A 358 -16.98 29.08 0.27
N ALA A 359 -17.37 30.36 0.36
CA ALA A 359 -18.62 30.84 -0.20
C ALA A 359 -18.64 30.71 -1.72
N ALA A 360 -17.54 31.05 -2.40
CA ALA A 360 -17.42 30.90 -3.86
C ALA A 360 -17.46 29.42 -4.30
N ALA A 361 -16.80 28.52 -3.57
CA ALA A 361 -16.90 27.09 -3.83
C ALA A 361 -18.34 26.57 -3.61
N ALA A 362 -19.02 27.01 -2.56
CA ALA A 362 -20.42 26.67 -2.33
C ALA A 362 -21.34 27.18 -3.46
N SER A 363 -21.14 28.42 -3.93
CA SER A 363 -21.88 28.95 -5.09
C SER A 363 -21.66 28.10 -6.34
N PHE A 364 -20.41 27.72 -6.64
CA PHE A 364 -20.09 26.83 -7.77
C PHE A 364 -20.85 25.49 -7.68
N ALA A 365 -20.94 24.92 -6.48
CA ALA A 365 -21.67 23.68 -6.26
C ALA A 365 -23.17 23.82 -6.63
N VAL A 366 -23.79 24.94 -6.25
CA VAL A 366 -25.20 25.25 -6.57
C VAL A 366 -25.36 25.51 -8.07
N GLU A 367 -24.49 26.34 -8.67
CA GLU A 367 -24.54 26.72 -10.09
C GLU A 367 -24.41 25.52 -11.04
N HIS A 368 -23.78 24.44 -10.57
CA HIS A 368 -23.59 23.23 -11.35
C HIS A 368 -24.40 22.03 -10.84
N ASN A 369 -25.44 22.27 -10.04
CA ASN A 369 -26.36 21.24 -9.54
C ASN A 369 -25.65 20.07 -8.84
N LEU A 370 -24.59 20.38 -8.10
CA LEU A 370 -23.88 19.39 -7.27
C LEU A 370 -24.57 19.21 -5.91
N VAL A 371 -25.36 20.18 -5.46
CA VAL A 371 -26.19 20.16 -4.25
C VAL A 371 -27.64 20.51 -4.53
#